data_AF-A0A132NL69-F1
#
_entry.id   AF-A0A132NL69-F1
#
_cell.length_a   1.000
_cell.length_b   1.000
_cell.length_c   1.000
_cell.angle_alpha   90.00
_cell.angle_beta   90.00
_cell.angle_gamma   90.00
#
_symmetry.space_group_name_H-M   'P 1'
#
loop_
_entity.id
_entity.type
_entity.pdbx_description
1 polymer ?
#
loop_
_entity_poly.entity_id
_entity_poly.type
_entity_poly.pdbx_seq_one_letter_code
_entity_poly.pdbx_strand_id
1 'polypeptide(L)' 'MEQPGTWVLLSYRVPREPSAPRIAIWRRLKRLGVAQIVDGLVALPADAYTREQMEWVAEQVVEAGGTAA' A
#
# COMPACT_ATOMS: atom_id res chain seq x y z
N MET A 1 19.73 10.97 2.03
CA MET A 1 19.71 11.05 3.50
C MET A 1 18.27 11.13 3.92
N GLU A 2 17.75 10.07 4.54
CA GLU A 2 16.33 9.97 4.87
C GLU A 2 16.10 10.72 6.17
N GLN A 3 15.18 11.69 6.17
CA GLN A 3 14.97 12.56 7.31
C GLN A 3 14.10 11.84 8.35
N PRO A 4 14.49 11.83 9.64
CA PRO A 4 13.66 11.28 10.69
C PRO A 4 12.29 11.96 10.69
N GLY A 5 11.22 11.17 10.72
CA GLY A 5 9.84 11.66 10.65
C GLY A 5 9.24 11.75 9.24
N THR A 6 9.94 11.31 8.19
CA THR A 6 9.35 11.20 6.84
C THR A 6 8.51 9.92 6.74
N TRP A 7 7.33 10.02 6.14
CA TRP A 7 6.44 8.88 5.89
C TRP A 7 6.17 8.76 4.41
N VAL A 8 5.97 7.52 3.97
CA VAL A 8 5.40 7.20 2.68
C VAL A 8 3.97 6.75 2.93
N LEU A 9 3.03 7.24 2.13
CA LEU A 9 1.61 6.91 2.22
C LEU A 9 1.18 6.28 0.90
N LEU A 10 0.22 5.36 0.98
CA LEU A 10 -0.46 4.80 -0.18
C LEU A 10 -1.96 4.97 0.00
N SER A 11 -2.56 5.79 -0.85
CA SER A 11 -4.00 5.82 -1.04
C SER A 11 -4.36 4.82 -2.12
N TYR A 12 -5.29 3.90 -1.83
CA TYR A 12 -5.65 2.87 -2.78
C TYR A 12 -7.11 2.45 -2.70
N ARG A 13 -7.63 1.97 -3.84
CA ARG A 13 -8.97 1.40 -3.97
C ARG A 13 -8.90 0.16 -4.84
N VAL A 14 -9.47 -0.94 -4.38
CA VAL A 14 -9.58 -2.20 -5.14
C VAL A 14 -11.06 -2.52 -5.36
N PRO A 15 -11.47 -3.02 -6.54
CA PRO A 15 -12.83 -3.51 -6.76
C PRO A 15 -13.27 -4.52 -5.70
N ARG A 16 -14.57 -4.56 -5.42
CA ARG A 16 -15.14 -5.45 -4.40
C ARG A 16 -15.21 -6.90 -4.85
N GLU A 17 -15.41 -7.12 -6.15
CA GLU A 17 -15.47 -8.43 -6.79
C GLU A 17 -14.51 -8.45 -8.00
N PRO A 18 -13.66 -9.48 -8.17
CA PRO A 18 -13.47 -10.59 -7.23
C PRO A 18 -12.84 -10.17 -5.90
N SER A 19 -13.19 -10.85 -4.81
CA SER A 19 -12.67 -10.51 -3.47
C SER A 19 -11.19 -10.90 -3.26
N ALA A 20 -10.68 -11.86 -4.03
CA ALA A 20 -9.35 -12.44 -3.85
C ALA A 20 -8.19 -11.43 -4.01
N PRO A 21 -8.13 -10.58 -5.07
CA PRO A 21 -7.07 -9.57 -5.20
C PRO A 21 -7.03 -8.60 -4.01
N ARG A 22 -8.19 -8.11 -3.58
CA ARG A 22 -8.30 -7.23 -2.40
C ARG A 22 -7.75 -7.87 -1.14
N ILE A 23 -8.07 -9.15 -0.89
CA ILE A 23 -7.56 -9.90 0.27
C ILE A 23 -6.04 -10.10 0.17
N ALA A 24 -5.52 -10.43 -1.02
CA ALA A 24 -4.09 -10.61 -1.25
C ALA A 24 -3.29 -9.32 -1.00
N ILE A 25 -3.77 -8.19 -1.55
CA ILE A 25 -3.19 -6.86 -1.34
C ILE A 25 -3.20 -6.50 0.15
N TRP A 26 -4.33 -6.69 0.84
CA TRP A 26 -4.41 -6.40 2.27
C TRP A 26 -3.45 -7.27 3.11
N ARG A 27 -3.35 -8.57 2.80
CA ARG A 27 -2.38 -9.46 3.46
C ARG A 27 -0.94 -9.04 3.21
N ARG A 28 -0.60 -8.54 2.02
CA ARG A 28 0.74 -8.01 1.72
C ARG A 28 1.03 -6.75 2.54
N LEU A 29 0.10 -5.79 2.54
CA LEU A 29 0.21 -4.58 3.36
C LEU A 29 0.41 -4.91 4.85
N LYS A 30 -0.37 -5.85 5.39
CA LYS A 30 -0.20 -6.29 6.78
C LYS A 30 1.16 -6.93 7.05
N ARG A 31 1.72 -7.69 6.10
CA ARG A 31 3.07 -8.27 6.23
C ARG A 31 4.17 -7.21 6.19
N LEU A 32 3.97 -6.11 5.45
CA LEU A 32 4.89 -4.96 5.45
C LEU A 32 4.84 -4.14 6.74
N GLY A 33 3.88 -4.42 7.63
CA GLY A 33 3.75 -3.70 8.89
C GLY A 33 3.14 -2.30 8.76
N VAL A 34 2.33 -2.06 7.72
CA VAL A 34 1.75 -0.73 7.51
C VAL A 34 0.87 -0.29 8.69
N ALA A 35 0.97 0.99 9.02
CA ALA A 35 -0.03 1.66 9.84
C ALA A 35 -1.27 1.93 8.97
N GLN A 36 -2.42 1.41 9.38
CA GLN A 36 -3.69 1.76 8.73
C GLN A 36 -4.20 3.07 9.31
N ILE A 37 -4.34 4.08 8.46
CA ILE A 37 -4.82 5.41 8.87
C ILE A 37 -6.35 5.43 8.77
N VAL A 38 -6.87 5.08 7.59
CA VAL A 38 -8.28 4.84 7.31
C VAL A 38 -8.39 3.73 6.26
N ASP A 39 -9.60 3.28 5.96
CA ASP A 39 -9.81 2.34 4.86
C ASP A 39 -9.31 2.92 3.53
N GLY A 40 -8.42 2.19 2.86
CA GLY A 40 -7.80 2.65 1.61
C GLY A 40 -6.70 3.69 1.79
N LEU A 41 -6.20 3.93 3.02
CA LEU A 41 -5.02 4.75 3.26
C LEU A 41 -4.11 4.12 4.32
N VAL A 42 -2.89 3.83 3.93
CA VAL A 42 -1.88 3.19 4.78
C VAL A 42 -0.55 3.96 4.73
N ALA A 43 0.28 3.78 5.74
CA ALA A 43 1.56 4.48 5.83
C ALA A 43 2.69 3.58 6.39
N LEU A 44 3.92 3.89 5.97
CA LEU A 44 5.16 3.35 6.53
C LEU A 44 6.15 4.50 6.79
N PRO A 45 7.05 4.38 7.78
CA PRO A 45 8.23 5.22 7.84
C PRO A 45 8.96 5.16 6.49
N ALA A 46 9.28 6.32 5.93
CA ALA A 46 9.90 6.38 4.62
C ALA A 46 11.36 5.99 4.71
N ASP A 47 11.68 4.88 4.08
CA ASP A 47 13.02 4.54 3.66
C ASP A 47 13.01 4.11 2.18
N ALA A 48 14.20 3.92 1.56
CA ALA A 48 14.28 3.49 0.17
C ALA A 48 13.55 2.15 -0.09
N TYR A 49 13.58 1.23 0.87
CA TYR A 49 12.93 -0.07 0.77
C TYR A 49 11.42 0.04 0.92
N THR A 50 10.91 0.79 1.90
CA THR A 50 9.46 0.94 2.11
C THR A 50 8.80 1.70 0.96
N ARG A 51 9.49 2.67 0.36
CA ARG A 51 9.03 3.35 -0.87
C ARG A 51 8.87 2.37 -2.02
N GLU A 52 9.93 1.61 -2.31
CA GLU A 52 9.89 0.60 -3.36
C GLU A 52 8.78 -0.43 -3.09
N GLN A 53 8.67 -0.98 -1.87
CA GLN A 53 7.61 -1.93 -1.53
C GLN A 53 6.21 -1.35 -1.69
N MET A 54 6.03 -0.06 -1.40
CA MET A 54 4.75 0.61 -1.56
C MET A 54 4.41 0.84 -3.04
N GLU A 55 5.39 1.17 -3.88
CA GLU A 55 5.24 1.26 -5.34
C GLU A 55 4.83 -0.10 -5.93
N TRP A 56 5.48 -1.19 -5.54
CA TRP A 56 5.06 -2.54 -5.95
C TRP A 56 3.64 -2.88 -5.54
N VAL A 57 3.18 -2.43 -4.36
CA VAL A 57 1.78 -2.62 -3.94
C VAL A 57 0.83 -1.75 -4.76
N ALA A 58 1.22 -0.52 -5.08
CA ALA A 58 0.44 0.35 -5.96
C ALA A 58 0.24 -0.28 -7.34
N GLU A 59 1.29 -0.86 -7.93
CA GLU A 59 1.20 -1.62 -9.18
C GLU A 59 0.22 -2.79 -9.07
N GLN A 60 0.33 -3.61 -8.02
CA GLN A 60 -0.62 -4.73 -7.79
C GLN A 60 -2.07 -4.25 -7.63
N VAL A 61 -2.29 -3.05 -7.06
CA VAL A 61 -3.62 -2.45 -6.99
C VAL A 61 -4.13 -2.10 -8.39
N VAL A 62 -3.29 -1.49 -9.24
CA VAL A 62 -3.66 -1.14 -10.61
C VAL A 62 -3.90 -2.39 -11.47
N GLU A 63 -3.05 -3.41 -11.35
CA GLU A 63 -3.22 -4.70 -12.01
C GLU A 63 -4.52 -5.40 -11.61
N ALA A 64 -4.97 -5.22 -10.36
CA ALA A 64 -6.25 -5.72 -9.87
C ALA A 64 -7.47 -4.88 -10.33
N GLY A 65 -7.29 -3.92 -11.25
CA GLY A 65 -8.34 -3.03 -11.73
C GLY A 65 -8.71 -1.91 -10.74
N GLY A 66 -7.82 -1.64 -9.78
CA GLY A 66 -7.96 -0.59 -8.79
C GLY A 66 -7.29 0.73 -9.19
N THR A 67 -7.20 1.64 -8.22
CA THR A 67 -6.48 2.92 -8.34
C THR A 67 -5.58 3.10 -7.14
N ALA A 68 -4.37 3.63 -7.35
CA ALA A 68 -3.39 3.91 -6.30
C ALA A 68 -2.70 5.27 -6.53
N ALA A 69 -2.35 5.96 -5.44
CA ALA A 69 -1.62 7.24 -5.43
C ALA A 69 -0.78 7.40 -4.16
#